data_AF-A0A2D6XLU4-F1
#
_entry.id   AF-A0A2D6XLU4-F1
#
_cell.length_a   1.000
_cell.length_b   1.000
_cell.length_c   1.000
_cell.angle_alpha   90.00
_cell.angle_beta   90.00
_cell.angle_gamma   90.00
#
_symmetry.space_group_name_H-M   'P 1'
#
loop_
_entity.id
_entity.type
_entity.pdbx_description
1 polymer ?
#
loop_
_entity_poly.entity_id
_entity_poly.type
_entity_poly.pdbx_seq_one_letter_code
_entity_poly.pdbx_strand_id
1 'polypeptide(L)' 'MKVKIPFDWDKMAQKELGVELDIPEHIVEALIVSHFMKLDYPDRQRWIHNNLDNDNVKHISEEQLYE' A
#
# COMPACT_ATOMS: atom_id res chain seq x y z
N MET A 1 1.76 -5.62 -11.44
CA MET A 1 1.23 -6.53 -10.40
C MET A 1 -0.28 -6.34 -10.30
N LYS A 2 -1.07 -7.40 -10.12
CA LYS A 2 -2.53 -7.30 -9.98
C LYS A 2 -2.92 -7.09 -8.52
N VAL A 3 -3.36 -5.88 -8.17
CA VAL A 3 -3.81 -5.57 -6.80
C VAL A 3 -5.32 -5.77 -6.74
N LYS A 4 -5.79 -6.62 -5.82
CA LYS A 4 -7.21 -6.82 -5.53
C LYS A 4 -7.54 -6.07 -4.25
N ILE A 5 -8.40 -5.05 -4.34
CA ILE A 5 -8.89 -4.31 -3.18
C ILE A 5 -10.38 -4.66 -3.01
N PRO A 6 -10.76 -5.37 -1.94
CA PRO A 6 -12.17 -5.61 -1.64
C PRO A 6 -12.79 -4.30 -1.11
N PHE A 7 -13.84 -3.83 -1.78
CA PHE A 7 -14.65 -2.70 -1.33
C PHE A 7 -16.06 -3.22 -1.11
N ASP A 8 -16.45 -3.32 0.16
CA ASP A 8 -17.82 -3.47 0.68
C ASP A 8 -18.75 -4.53 0.03
N TRP A 9 -19.51 -5.25 0.85
CA TRP A 9 -20.51 -6.18 0.33
C TRP A 9 -21.67 -5.41 -0.30
N ASP A 10 -21.84 -5.49 -1.62
CA ASP A 10 -22.99 -4.89 -2.30
C ASP A 10 -24.25 -5.67 -1.89
N LYS A 11 -25.01 -5.10 -0.95
CA LYS A 11 -26.24 -5.70 -0.42
C LYS A 11 -27.34 -5.83 -1.48
N MET A 12 -27.35 -4.97 -2.50
CA MET A 12 -28.34 -5.01 -3.58
C MET A 12 -27.99 -6.07 -4.62
N ALA A 13 -26.71 -6.19 -4.98
CA ALA A 13 -26.24 -7.17 -5.96
C ALA A 13 -25.92 -8.55 -5.37
N GLN A 14 -25.85 -8.68 -4.03
CA GLN A 14 -25.44 -9.89 -3.29
C GLN A 14 -24.09 -10.44 -3.77
N LYS A 15 -23.15 -9.53 -4.06
CA LYS A 15 -21.83 -9.87 -4.60
C LYS A 15 -20.75 -9.02 -3.93
N GLU A 16 -19.56 -9.59 -3.84
CA GLU A 16 -18.36 -8.87 -3.45
C GLU A 16 -17.90 -8.00 -4.63
N LEU A 17 -17.83 -6.67 -4.43
CA LEU A 17 -17.31 -5.77 -5.43
C LEU A 17 -15.78 -5.70 -5.29
N GLY A 18 -15.07 -6.31 -6.23
CA GLY A 18 -13.62 -6.22 -6.35
C GLY A 18 -13.23 -5.32 -7.51
N VAL A 19 -12.32 -4.38 -7.29
CA VAL A 19 -11.68 -3.65 -8.39
C VAL A 19 -10.35 -4.34 -8.70
N GLU A 20 -10.21 -4.83 -9.93
CA GLU A 20 -8.94 -5.31 -10.45
C GLU A 20 -8.27 -4.15 -11.20
N LEU A 21 -7.22 -3.59 -10.61
CA LEU A 21 -6.47 -2.49 -11.23
C LEU A 21 -5.26 -3.08 -11.95
N ASP A 22 -5.22 -2.91 -13.27
CA ASP A 22 -4.04 -3.13 -14.10
C ASP A 22 -3.35 -1.78 -14.34
N ILE A 23 -2.57 -1.34 -13.34
CA ILE A 23 -1.90 -0.05 -13.35
C ILE A 23 -0.38 -0.21 -13.46
N PRO A 24 0.31 0.63 -14.26
CA PRO A 24 1.76 0.63 -14.33
C PRO A 24 2.41 0.90 -12.97
N GLU A 25 3.58 0.32 -12.75
CA GLU A 25 4.33 0.41 -11.48
C GLU A 25 4.60 1.86 -11.03
N HIS A 26 5.01 2.73 -11.96
CA HIS A 26 5.26 4.15 -11.66
C HIS A 26 4.01 4.89 -11.14
N ILE A 27 2.80 4.47 -11.54
CA ILE A 27 1.54 5.04 -11.03
C ILE A 27 1.27 4.54 -9.61
N VAL A 28 1.52 3.26 -9.34
CA VAL A 28 1.39 2.67 -8.00
C VAL A 28 2.34 3.37 -7.02
N GLU A 29 3.60 3.53 -7.42
CA GLU A 29 4.61 4.22 -6.62
C GLU A 29 4.18 5.65 -6.32
N ALA A 30 3.72 6.40 -7.32
CA ALA A 30 3.25 7.77 -7.14
C ALA A 30 2.04 7.85 -6.17
N LEU A 31 1.10 6.89 -6.24
CA LEU A 31 -0.05 6.83 -5.33
C LEU A 31 0.39 6.54 -3.89
N ILE A 32 1.30 5.58 -3.69
CA ILE A 32 1.81 5.23 -2.36
C ILE A 32 2.60 6.39 -1.77
N VAL A 33 3.50 7.00 -2.54
CA VAL A 33 4.28 8.17 -2.10
C VAL A 33 3.34 9.34 -1.74
N SER A 34 2.35 9.64 -2.59
CA SER A 34 1.36 10.70 -2.33
C SER A 34 0.56 10.44 -1.05
N HIS A 35 0.21 9.18 -0.77
CA HIS A 35 -0.45 8.79 0.47
C HIS A 35 0.47 8.98 1.68
N PHE A 36 1.71 8.49 1.61
CA PHE A 36 2.66 8.56 2.71
C PHE A 36 3.07 9.99 3.04
N MET A 37 3.19 10.87 2.04
CA MET A 37 3.49 12.30 2.25
C MET A 37 2.43 13.03 3.09
N LYS A 38 1.21 12.49 3.21
CA LYS A 38 0.15 13.04 4.08
C LYS A 38 0.21 12.53 5.51
N LEU A 39 0.99 11.48 5.77
CA LEU A 39 1.16 10.86 7.08
C LEU A 39 2.45 11.37 7.73
N ASP A 40 2.45 11.47 9.06
CA ASP A 40 3.69 11.68 9.80
C ASP A 40 4.51 10.39 9.92
N TYR A 41 5.73 10.48 10.43
CA TYR A 41 6.62 9.32 10.52
C TYR A 41 6.02 8.17 11.36
N PRO A 42 5.49 8.40 12.57
CA PRO A 42 4.81 7.36 13.35
C PRO A 42 3.65 6.68 12.60
N ASP A 43 2.82 7.43 11.89
CA ASP A 43 1.67 6.89 11.18
C ASP A 43 2.09 6.07 9.95
N ARG A 44 3.15 6.48 9.24
CA ARG A 44 3.73 5.66 8.16
C ARG A 44 4.24 4.32 8.68
N GLN A 45 4.97 4.33 9.79
CA GLN A 45 5.48 3.12 10.43
C GLN A 45 4.32 2.19 10.84
N ARG A 46 3.27 2.74 11.46
CA ARG A 46 2.08 1.96 11.83
C ARG A 46 1.37 1.36 10.61
N TRP A 47 1.23 2.13 9.53
CA TRP A 47 0.61 1.62 8.30
C TRP A 47 1.42 0.47 7.70
N ILE A 48 2.74 0.59 7.63
CA ILE A 48 3.64 -0.46 7.11
C ILE A 48 3.47 -1.75 7.93
N HIS A 49 3.58 -1.67 9.26
CA HIS A 49 3.46 -2.85 10.13
C HIS A 49 2.07 -3.52 10.10
N ASN A 50 1.02 -2.76 9.80
CA ASN A 50 -0.35 -3.30 9.77
C ASN A 50 -0.73 -3.91 8.42
N ASN A 51 -0.03 -3.57 7.34
CA ASN A 51 -0.46 -3.90 5.98
C ASN A 51 0.59 -4.69 5.17
N LEU A 52 1.86 -4.68 5.58
CA LEU A 52 2.93 -5.43 4.94
C LEU A 52 3.45 -6.50 5.90
N ASP A 53 3.66 -7.71 5.40
CA ASP A 53 4.35 -8.75 6.15
C ASP A 53 5.79 -8.31 6.45
N ASN A 54 6.25 -8.58 7.69
CA ASN A 54 7.59 -8.19 8.13
C ASN A 54 8.71 -8.76 7.25
N ASP A 55 8.50 -9.91 6.61
CA ASP A 55 9.46 -10.51 5.68
C ASP A 55 9.68 -9.64 4.41
N ASN A 56 8.71 -8.77 4.11
CA ASN A 56 8.75 -7.83 2.99
C ASN A 56 9.21 -6.43 3.39
N VAL A 57 9.50 -6.19 4.68
CA VAL A 57 9.96 -4.90 5.19
C VAL A 57 11.45 -4.96 5.51
N LYS A 58 12.27 -4.35 4.67
CA LYS A 58 13.71 -4.22 4.91
C LYS A 58 13.99 -2.93 5.67
N HIS A 59 14.47 -3.05 6.90
CA HIS A 59 15.05 -1.92 7.62
C HIS A 59 16.46 -1.67 7.08
N ILE A 60 16.69 -0.48 6.54
CA ILE A 60 18.01 -0.01 6.11
C ILE A 60 18.52 1.06 7.07
N SER A 61 19.81 1.07 7.35
CA SER A 61 20.45 2.11 8.16
C SER A 61 20.57 3.42 7.39
N GLU A 62 20.85 4.52 8.10
CA GLU A 62 21.13 5.82 7.48
C GLU A 62 22.34 5.75 6.54
N GLU A 63 23.38 5.00 6.91
CA GLU A 63 24.56 4.77 6.06
C GLU A 63 24.19 4.07 4.74
N GLN A 64 23.29 3.08 4.79
CA GLN A 64 22.78 2.37 3.60
C GLN A 64 21.84 3.22 2.73
N LEU A 65 21.35 4.36 3.24
CA LEU A 65 20.51 5.27 2.47
C LEU A 65 21.33 6.12 1.48
N TYR A 66 22.62 6.32 1.78
CA TYR A 66 23.52 7.20 1.02
C TYR A 66 24.64 6.47 0.26
N GLU A 67 24.68 5.13 0.34
CA GLU A 67 25.51 4.25 -0.52
C GLU A 67 24.82 3.95 -1.87
#